data_AF-A0A2P2MJ16-F1
#
_entry.id   AF-A0A2P2MJ16-F1
#
_cell.length_a   1.000
_cell.length_b   1.000
_cell.length_c   1.000
_cell.angle_alpha   90.00
_cell.angle_beta   90.00
_cell.angle_gamma   90.00
#
_symmetry.space_group_name_H-M   'P 1'
#
loop_
_entity.id
_entity.type
_entity.pdbx_description
1 polymer ?
#
loop_
_entity_poly.entity_id
_entity_poly.type
_entity_poly.pdbx_seq_one_letter_code
_entity_poly.pdbx_strand_id
1 'polypeptide(L)'
;MYITASTSASSLLGRASRAGFSSSLSRTCALSPSPPSKFSSSAPFLAAANQQRSISFAAPVRSLRCSLPRWSHGVDWRSPISLRAQARAVAPVIERFQRKIATMAPGHPFKEIFTSLPKPGGGEFGKFYSLPALNDPRIDKLPYSIRILLESAIRNCDNFQVTKEDVEKIIDWENTSPKQVEIPFKPARVLLQDFTGVPAVVDLASMRDAMSSLGSDPGKINPLVPVDLVIDHSVQVDVARSANAVQANMGLEFQRNKERFAFLKWGSTAFRNTLVVPPGSGIVHQVNLEYLGRVVFNTDGMLYPDSVVGTDSHTTMIDGLGVAGWGVGGIEAEAAMLGQPMSMVLPGVVGFKLSGKLHNGVTATDLVLTVTQMLRKHGVVGKFVEFYGDGMGELSLADRATIANMSPEYGATMGFFPVDHVTLQYLKLTGRSDETVARIEAYLRANKMFVDYNEPQQERVYSSYLQLDLADVEPCISGPKRCGLFTIILIDKFYVKHSCFVVRWLLDNI
;
A
#
# COMPACT_ATOMS: atom_id res chain seq x y z
N MET A 1 29.88 -16.18 -24.43
CA MET A 1 30.86 -15.36 -25.17
C MET A 1 31.08 -14.10 -24.36
N TYR A 2 32.25 -13.99 -23.73
CA TYR A 2 32.65 -12.88 -22.86
C TYR A 2 33.04 -11.65 -23.70
N ILE A 3 32.68 -10.45 -23.24
CA ILE A 3 33.53 -9.26 -23.42
C ILE A 3 33.60 -8.52 -22.09
N THR A 4 34.76 -8.64 -21.47
CA THR A 4 35.31 -7.78 -20.42
C THR A 4 35.89 -6.52 -21.02
N ALA A 5 35.71 -5.36 -20.37
CA ALA A 5 36.64 -4.24 -20.50
C ALA A 5 36.71 -3.48 -19.18
N SER A 6 37.82 -3.65 -18.47
CA SER A 6 38.28 -2.85 -17.36
C SER A 6 39.38 -1.91 -17.87
N THR A 7 39.31 -0.61 -17.55
CA THR A 7 40.50 0.21 -17.28
C THR A 7 40.13 1.42 -16.43
N SER A 8 40.94 1.60 -15.39
CA SER A 8 41.03 2.72 -14.47
C SER A 8 41.97 3.81 -15.01
N ALA A 9 41.68 5.08 -14.72
CA ALA A 9 42.69 6.14 -14.56
C ALA A 9 42.07 7.38 -13.89
N SER A 10 42.80 7.90 -12.89
CA SER A 10 42.49 9.03 -12.05
C SER A 10 42.97 10.37 -12.64
N SER A 11 42.31 11.45 -12.20
CA SER A 11 42.78 12.83 -12.00
C SER A 11 43.48 13.59 -13.14
N LEU A 12 42.94 14.77 -13.49
CA LEU A 12 43.71 16.02 -13.67
C LEU A 12 42.79 17.26 -13.70
N LEU A 13 43.01 18.15 -12.73
CA LEU A 13 42.58 19.55 -12.71
C LEU A 13 43.40 20.37 -13.72
N GLY A 14 42.77 21.33 -14.42
CA GLY A 14 43.53 22.28 -15.25
C GLY A 14 42.71 23.29 -16.06
N ARG A 15 42.47 24.46 -15.45
CA ARG A 15 42.35 25.81 -16.05
C ARG A 15 41.49 26.00 -17.31
N ALA A 16 40.33 26.64 -17.11
CA ALA A 16 39.66 27.44 -18.12
C ALA A 16 40.40 28.78 -18.31
N SER A 17 40.83 29.06 -19.55
CA SER A 17 41.34 30.36 -19.98
C SER A 17 40.35 31.02 -20.96
N ARG A 18 40.17 32.31 -20.74
CA ARG A 18 39.34 33.27 -21.47
C ARG A 18 39.69 33.35 -22.97
N ALA A 19 38.66 33.38 -23.81
CA ALA A 19 38.55 34.18 -25.02
C ALA A 19 37.03 34.39 -25.24
N GLY A 20 36.45 35.59 -25.31
CA GLY A 20 37.00 36.86 -25.76
C GLY A 20 36.68 37.09 -27.23
N PHE A 21 35.41 37.08 -27.63
CA PHE A 21 34.99 37.69 -28.89
C PHE A 21 33.68 38.46 -28.72
N SER A 22 33.82 39.77 -28.81
CA SER A 22 32.78 40.77 -29.03
C SER A 22 32.29 40.70 -30.47
N SER A 23 30.98 40.75 -30.69
CA SER A 23 30.42 41.60 -31.74
C SER A 23 29.00 42.01 -31.38
N SER A 24 28.85 43.32 -31.26
CA SER A 24 27.62 44.08 -31.19
C SER A 24 26.84 43.99 -32.50
N LEU A 25 25.52 43.85 -32.43
CA LEU A 25 24.60 44.52 -33.34
C LEU A 25 23.22 44.63 -32.67
N SER A 26 22.95 45.83 -32.19
CA SER A 26 21.66 46.33 -31.77
C SER A 26 20.81 46.69 -33.00
N ARG A 27 19.55 46.26 -33.02
CA ARG A 27 18.46 47.03 -33.65
C ARG A 27 17.13 46.75 -32.94
N THR A 28 16.49 47.85 -32.60
CA THR A 28 15.27 48.02 -31.82
C THR A 28 13.99 47.89 -32.66
N CYS A 29 12.95 47.37 -31.99
CA CYS A 29 11.52 47.71 -32.04
C CYS A 29 10.81 47.99 -33.39
N ALA A 30 9.71 47.26 -33.61
CA ALA A 30 8.38 47.86 -33.82
C ALA A 30 7.26 46.80 -33.73
N LEU A 31 6.33 47.01 -32.80
CA LEU A 31 5.00 46.39 -32.71
C LEU A 31 4.01 47.29 -33.47
N SER A 32 3.06 46.71 -34.20
CA SER A 32 1.69 47.25 -34.34
C SER A 32 0.72 46.26 -35.02
N PRO A 33 -0.60 46.39 -34.79
CA PRO A 33 -1.58 45.30 -34.83
C PRO A 33 -2.64 45.43 -35.95
N SER A 34 -3.48 44.40 -36.15
CA SER A 34 -4.66 44.43 -37.05
C SER A 34 -5.73 43.42 -36.57
N PRO A 35 -7.02 43.52 -36.97
CA PRO A 35 -8.14 43.82 -36.05
C PRO A 35 -9.21 42.70 -35.94
N PRO A 36 -10.28 42.87 -35.13
CA PRO A 36 -11.25 41.82 -34.83
C PRO A 36 -12.48 41.83 -35.75
N SER A 37 -13.07 40.66 -35.99
CA SER A 37 -14.40 40.53 -36.61
C SER A 37 -15.44 40.07 -35.59
N LYS A 38 -16.45 40.91 -35.38
CA LYS A 38 -17.73 40.59 -34.75
C LYS A 38 -18.72 40.20 -35.86
N PHE A 39 -19.51 39.15 -35.65
CA PHE A 39 -20.84 39.06 -36.23
C PHE A 39 -21.81 38.44 -35.21
N SER A 40 -22.87 39.19 -34.93
CA SER A 40 -24.05 38.79 -34.18
C SER A 40 -25.19 38.48 -35.16
N SER A 41 -25.99 37.46 -34.90
CA SER A 41 -27.42 37.45 -35.22
C SER A 41 -28.16 36.41 -34.38
N SER A 42 -29.46 36.61 -34.27
CA SER A 42 -30.34 36.36 -33.14
C SER A 42 -31.41 35.29 -33.41
N ALA A 43 -31.58 34.35 -32.46
CA ALA A 43 -32.84 33.78 -31.89
C ALA A 43 -33.89 33.07 -32.80
N PRO A 44 -34.93 32.36 -32.28
CA PRO A 44 -35.18 31.80 -30.92
C PRO A 44 -35.84 30.36 -30.90
N PHE A 45 -36.15 29.89 -29.68
CA PHE A 45 -37.18 28.90 -29.27
C PHE A 45 -36.91 27.37 -29.42
N LEU A 46 -36.71 26.68 -28.29
CA LEU A 46 -37.78 25.96 -27.57
C LEU A 46 -37.23 25.34 -26.27
N ALA A 47 -37.96 25.60 -25.18
CA ALA A 47 -37.69 25.13 -23.84
C ALA A 47 -38.08 23.65 -23.69
N ALA A 48 -37.21 22.87 -23.05
CA ALA A 48 -37.58 21.61 -22.42
C ALA A 48 -37.02 21.60 -21.00
N ALA A 49 -37.94 21.67 -20.05
CA ALA A 49 -37.69 21.59 -18.63
C ALA A 49 -37.00 20.27 -18.27
N ASN A 50 -35.95 20.35 -17.45
CA ASN A 50 -35.49 19.18 -16.71
C ASN A 50 -35.17 19.59 -15.27
N GLN A 51 -36.03 19.14 -14.36
CA GLN A 51 -35.87 19.30 -12.92
C GLN A 51 -34.63 18.52 -12.46
N GLN A 52 -33.56 19.22 -12.08
CA GLN A 52 -32.52 18.66 -11.22
C GLN A 52 -32.84 19.05 -9.76
N ARG A 53 -33.36 18.07 -9.01
CA ARG A 53 -33.38 18.11 -7.54
C ARG A 53 -31.95 17.85 -7.05
N SER A 54 -31.28 18.90 -6.59
CA SER A 54 -30.12 18.82 -5.71
C SER A 54 -30.61 18.58 -4.28
N ILE A 55 -30.24 17.43 -3.70
CA ILE A 55 -30.47 17.12 -2.29
C ILE A 55 -29.19 17.53 -1.55
N SER A 56 -29.23 18.67 -0.88
CA SER A 56 -28.22 19.12 0.08
C SER A 56 -28.66 18.72 1.48
N PHE A 57 -27.87 17.90 2.17
CA PHE A 57 -28.05 17.62 3.60
C PHE A 57 -27.48 18.79 4.42
N ALA A 58 -28.36 19.53 5.09
CA ALA A 58 -28.02 20.46 6.17
C ALA A 58 -28.76 20.01 7.44
N ALA A 59 -28.03 19.73 8.51
CA ALA A 59 -28.60 19.44 9.83
C ALA A 59 -28.51 20.68 10.73
N PRO A 60 -29.55 20.99 11.54
CA PRO A 60 -29.62 22.23 12.31
C PRO A 60 -29.00 22.07 13.71
N VAL A 61 -28.19 23.05 14.12
CA VAL A 61 -27.74 23.20 15.51
C VAL A 61 -28.77 24.05 16.27
N ARG A 62 -29.46 23.45 17.25
CA ARG A 62 -30.31 24.17 18.20
C ARG A 62 -29.47 24.66 19.37
N SER A 63 -29.49 25.97 19.57
CA SER A 63 -28.93 26.69 20.71
C SER A 63 -29.78 26.53 21.97
N LEU A 64 -29.16 26.20 23.10
CA LEU A 64 -29.72 26.42 24.44
C LEU A 64 -28.86 27.46 25.16
N ARG A 65 -29.45 28.62 25.42
CA ARG A 65 -28.92 29.65 26.33
C ARG A 65 -29.16 29.20 27.77
N CYS A 66 -28.14 29.28 28.61
CA CYS A 66 -28.30 29.49 30.04
C CYS A 66 -27.39 30.63 30.50
N SER A 67 -27.93 31.40 31.42
CA SER A 67 -27.59 32.75 31.87
C SER A 67 -26.32 32.87 32.70
N LEU A 68 -25.58 33.96 32.49
CA LEU A 68 -24.50 34.48 33.34
C LEU A 68 -25.04 35.10 34.64
N PRO A 69 -24.21 35.14 35.70
CA PRO A 69 -24.01 36.36 36.46
C PRO A 69 -22.60 36.91 36.22
N ARG A 70 -22.59 38.21 35.94
CA ARG A 70 -21.41 39.06 35.77
C ARG A 70 -20.76 39.31 37.12
N TRP A 71 -19.47 39.01 37.27
CA TRP A 71 -18.57 39.75 38.15
C TRP A 71 -17.29 40.12 37.39
N SER A 72 -17.09 41.42 37.29
CA SER A 72 -15.96 42.11 36.70
C SER A 72 -14.78 42.12 37.66
N HIS A 73 -13.57 41.84 37.19
CA HIS A 73 -12.38 42.63 37.49
C HIS A 73 -11.35 42.40 36.38
N GLY A 74 -10.81 43.50 35.85
CA GLY A 74 -9.76 43.49 34.84
C GLY A 74 -8.48 42.88 35.39
N VAL A 75 -7.75 42.17 34.53
CA VAL A 75 -6.37 41.76 34.80
C VAL A 75 -5.54 41.98 33.54
N ASP A 76 -4.48 42.74 33.77
CA ASP A 76 -3.42 43.17 32.87
C ASP A 76 -2.79 42.06 32.03
N TRP A 77 -2.48 42.41 30.78
CA TRP A 77 -1.51 41.73 29.94
C TRP A 77 -0.11 41.95 30.50
N ARG A 78 0.37 41.06 31.40
CA ARG A 78 1.79 40.87 31.72
C ARG A 78 1.99 39.64 32.62
N SER A 79 2.40 38.49 32.05
CA SER A 79 3.47 37.59 32.57
C SER A 79 3.44 36.18 31.95
N PRO A 80 4.58 35.61 31.51
CA PRO A 80 4.67 34.26 30.94
C PRO A 80 5.20 33.25 31.99
N ILE A 81 4.42 32.95 33.04
CA ILE A 81 4.89 32.05 34.12
C ILE A 81 4.00 30.81 34.36
N SER A 82 2.79 30.69 33.82
CA SER A 82 1.88 29.60 34.25
C SER A 82 1.98 28.26 33.51
N LEU A 83 2.62 28.16 32.33
CA LEU A 83 2.75 26.85 31.62
C LEU A 83 3.95 26.02 32.09
N ARG A 84 5.07 26.67 32.43
CA ARG A 84 6.30 25.99 32.90
C ARG A 84 6.14 25.37 34.29
N ALA A 85 5.34 25.99 35.14
CA ALA A 85 5.08 25.51 36.50
C ALA A 85 4.16 24.28 36.51
N GLN A 86 3.15 24.24 35.63
CA GLN A 86 2.28 23.08 35.47
C GLN A 86 3.04 21.87 34.89
N ALA A 87 3.93 22.08 33.91
CA ALA A 87 4.76 21.00 33.35
C ALA A 87 5.72 20.36 34.39
N ARG A 88 6.25 21.15 35.33
CA ARG A 88 7.14 20.65 36.40
C ARG A 88 6.43 19.86 37.49
N ALA A 89 5.15 20.14 37.76
CA ALA A 89 4.38 19.40 38.77
C ALA A 89 3.94 18.01 38.27
N VAL A 90 3.77 17.85 36.95
CA VAL A 90 3.34 16.59 36.33
C VAL A 90 4.52 15.65 36.07
N ALA A 91 5.72 16.18 35.83
CA ALA A 91 6.94 15.40 35.58
C ALA A 91 7.28 14.34 36.66
N PRO A 92 7.27 14.63 37.98
CA PRO A 92 7.56 13.62 39.00
C PRO A 92 6.42 12.60 39.17
N VAL A 93 5.18 12.95 38.80
CA VAL A 93 4.04 12.01 38.81
C VAL A 93 4.13 11.04 37.62
N ILE A 94 4.49 11.55 36.43
CA ILE A 94 4.77 10.72 35.24
C ILE A 94 5.98 9.84 35.46
N GLU A 95 7.08 10.34 36.04
CA GLU A 95 8.25 9.50 36.36
C GLU A 95 7.93 8.41 37.38
N ARG A 96 7.06 8.69 38.35
CA ARG A 96 6.63 7.70 39.36
C ARG A 96 5.64 6.68 38.79
N PHE A 97 4.84 7.08 37.79
CA PHE A 97 3.97 6.19 37.02
C PHE A 97 4.80 5.32 36.06
N GLN A 98 5.77 5.90 35.35
CA GLN A 98 6.74 5.18 34.52
C GLN A 98 7.61 4.23 35.34
N ARG A 99 8.05 4.62 36.55
CA ARG A 99 8.78 3.71 37.47
C ARG A 99 7.92 2.59 38.04
N LYS A 100 6.59 2.77 38.19
CA LYS A 100 5.67 1.70 38.58
C LYS A 100 5.32 0.76 37.41
N ILE A 101 5.30 1.26 36.18
CA ILE A 101 5.10 0.45 34.96
C ILE A 101 6.38 -0.32 34.62
N ALA A 102 7.56 0.29 34.78
CA ALA A 102 8.84 -0.37 34.52
C ALA A 102 9.17 -1.47 35.54
N THR A 103 8.61 -1.43 36.75
CA THR A 103 8.76 -2.49 37.77
C THR A 103 7.71 -3.59 37.66
N MET A 104 6.77 -3.49 36.71
CA MET A 104 5.71 -4.48 36.44
C MET A 104 5.52 -4.68 34.94
N ALA A 105 6.58 -4.78 34.14
CA ALA A 105 6.42 -5.33 32.80
C ALA A 105 6.29 -6.86 32.96
N PRO A 106 5.07 -7.47 32.92
CA PRO A 106 5.00 -8.91 32.75
C PRO A 106 5.78 -9.25 31.49
N GLY A 107 6.63 -10.27 31.55
CA GLY A 107 7.31 -10.77 30.36
C GLY A 107 6.30 -11.07 29.24
N HIS A 108 6.74 -11.00 27.99
CA HIS A 108 5.87 -11.18 26.82
C HIS A 108 4.93 -12.40 27.01
N PRO A 109 3.59 -12.22 26.91
CA PRO A 109 2.59 -13.27 27.16
C PRO A 109 2.84 -14.61 26.48
N PHE A 110 3.41 -14.55 25.27
CA PHE A 110 3.63 -15.70 24.41
C PHE A 110 5.12 -16.08 24.33
N LYS A 111 5.93 -15.76 25.36
CA LYS A 111 7.35 -16.11 25.39
C LYS A 111 7.63 -17.62 25.26
N GLU A 112 6.68 -18.46 25.70
CA GLU A 112 6.84 -19.93 25.70
C GLU A 112 6.79 -20.54 24.30
N ILE A 113 6.17 -19.85 23.32
CA ILE A 113 6.11 -20.30 21.93
C ILE A 113 7.18 -19.64 21.04
N PHE A 114 8.05 -18.81 21.65
CA PHE A 114 9.16 -18.18 20.96
C PHE A 114 10.32 -19.17 20.83
N THR A 115 10.56 -19.65 19.62
CA THR A 115 11.49 -20.75 19.35
C THR A 115 12.45 -20.40 18.22
N SER A 116 13.53 -21.17 18.10
CA SER A 116 14.51 -21.03 17.04
C SER A 116 14.14 -21.84 15.80
N LEU A 117 14.41 -21.28 14.62
CA LEU A 117 14.25 -21.96 13.34
C LEU A 117 15.59 -22.57 12.90
N PRO A 118 15.73 -23.91 12.90
CA PRO A 118 16.98 -24.56 12.54
C PRO A 118 17.31 -24.38 11.05
N LYS A 119 18.60 -24.25 10.74
CA LYS A 119 19.12 -24.17 9.37
C LYS A 119 19.64 -25.54 8.90
N PRO A 120 19.34 -25.99 7.67
CA PRO A 120 19.96 -27.18 7.09
C PRO A 120 21.49 -27.04 7.06
N GLY A 121 22.21 -28.00 7.64
CA GLY A 121 23.68 -27.97 7.74
C GLY A 121 24.25 -27.36 9.03
N GLY A 122 23.40 -27.00 10.01
CA GLY A 122 23.80 -26.51 11.33
C GLY A 122 23.62 -24.99 11.48
N GLY A 123 23.33 -24.57 12.72
CA GLY A 123 22.97 -23.19 13.04
C GLY A 123 21.46 -22.92 12.94
N GLU A 124 21.08 -21.64 13.01
CA GLU A 124 19.69 -21.19 13.04
C GLU A 124 19.51 -20.05 12.03
N PHE A 125 18.35 -19.99 11.38
CA PHE A 125 17.98 -18.87 10.52
C PHE A 125 17.56 -17.62 11.31
N GLY A 126 17.05 -17.83 12.53
CA GLY A 126 16.48 -16.81 13.40
C GLY A 126 15.46 -17.43 14.37
N LYS A 127 14.85 -16.60 15.20
CA LYS A 127 13.79 -16.98 16.16
C LYS A 127 12.44 -16.47 15.70
N PHE A 128 11.37 -17.16 16.06
CA PHE A 128 10.01 -16.80 15.68
C PHE A 128 8.99 -17.28 16.71
N TYR A 129 7.80 -16.69 16.67
CA TYR A 129 6.66 -17.20 17.41
C TYR A 129 6.00 -18.34 16.60
N SER A 130 6.04 -19.55 17.15
CA SER A 130 5.49 -20.74 16.53
C SER A 130 3.97 -20.82 16.77
N LEU A 131 3.17 -20.61 15.72
CA LEU A 131 1.71 -20.74 15.82
C LEU A 131 1.28 -22.17 16.20
N PRO A 132 1.87 -23.25 15.65
CA PRO A 132 1.53 -24.60 16.07
C PRO A 132 1.80 -24.89 17.55
N ALA A 133 2.77 -24.21 18.17
CA ALA A 133 3.09 -24.40 19.59
C ALA A 133 2.01 -23.86 20.55
N LEU A 134 1.02 -23.12 20.05
CA LEU A 134 -0.19 -22.76 20.82
C LEU A 134 -1.08 -23.98 21.13
N ASN A 135 -0.91 -25.09 20.40
CA ASN A 135 -1.70 -26.33 20.55
C ASN A 135 -3.23 -26.11 20.49
N ASP A 136 -3.67 -25.15 19.67
CA ASP A 136 -5.09 -24.87 19.47
C ASP A 136 -5.55 -25.37 18.08
N PRO A 137 -6.48 -26.34 18.01
CA PRO A 137 -6.94 -26.92 16.75
C PRO A 137 -7.71 -25.93 15.86
N ARG A 138 -8.15 -24.77 16.39
CA ARG A 138 -8.81 -23.72 15.60
C ARG A 138 -7.84 -23.09 14.60
N ILE A 139 -6.56 -22.98 14.95
CA ILE A 139 -5.52 -22.36 14.11
C ILE A 139 -5.37 -23.09 12.77
N ASP A 140 -5.49 -24.41 12.77
CA ASP A 140 -5.35 -25.23 11.57
C ASP A 140 -6.46 -24.96 10.53
N LYS A 141 -7.63 -24.49 10.97
CA LYS A 141 -8.77 -24.16 10.10
C LYS A 141 -8.75 -22.72 9.59
N LEU A 142 -7.95 -21.84 10.21
CA LEU A 142 -7.90 -20.42 9.85
C LEU A 142 -7.43 -20.23 8.39
N PRO A 143 -8.04 -19.28 7.65
CA PRO A 143 -7.49 -18.77 6.40
C PRO A 143 -6.05 -18.27 6.59
N TYR A 144 -5.21 -18.40 5.56
CA TYR A 144 -3.81 -17.97 5.63
C TYR A 144 -3.68 -16.46 5.93
N SER A 145 -4.55 -15.66 5.32
CA SER A 145 -4.68 -14.23 5.59
C SER A 145 -4.89 -13.91 7.08
N ILE A 146 -5.72 -14.69 7.78
CA ILE A 146 -5.97 -14.51 9.22
C ILE A 146 -4.79 -14.98 10.07
N ARG A 147 -4.03 -15.99 9.62
CA ARG A 147 -2.80 -16.42 10.33
C ARG A 147 -1.74 -15.32 10.35
N ILE A 148 -1.67 -14.47 9.33
CA ILE A 148 -0.78 -13.30 9.30
C ILE A 148 -1.21 -12.26 10.35
N LEU A 149 -2.51 -11.98 10.47
CA LEU A 149 -3.03 -11.10 11.53
C LEU A 149 -2.74 -11.67 12.92
N LEU A 150 -2.93 -12.98 13.10
CA LEU A 150 -2.66 -13.70 14.34
C LEU A 150 -1.17 -13.59 14.74
N GLU A 151 -0.26 -13.82 13.80
CA GLU A 151 1.18 -13.67 14.05
C GLU A 151 1.53 -12.26 14.48
N SER A 152 1.01 -11.24 13.78
CA SER A 152 1.26 -9.85 14.10
C SER A 152 0.77 -9.50 15.51
N ALA A 153 -0.43 -9.96 15.88
CA ALA A 153 -0.98 -9.75 17.21
C ALA A 153 -0.16 -10.45 18.31
N ILE A 154 0.25 -11.70 18.09
CA ILE A 154 1.08 -12.45 19.04
C ILE A 154 2.42 -11.76 19.25
N ARG A 155 3.14 -11.43 18.17
CA ARG A 155 4.49 -10.85 18.24
C ARG A 155 4.50 -9.47 18.89
N ASN A 156 3.41 -8.72 18.75
CA ASN A 156 3.29 -7.37 19.31
C ASN A 156 2.50 -7.31 20.63
N CYS A 157 2.19 -8.46 21.26
CA CYS A 157 1.37 -8.50 22.46
C CYS A 157 2.12 -7.93 23.67
N ASP A 158 1.75 -6.71 24.06
CA ASP A 158 2.34 -5.95 25.17
C ASP A 158 1.37 -5.78 26.37
N ASN A 159 0.15 -6.34 26.26
CA ASN A 159 -0.97 -6.12 27.19
C ASN A 159 -1.35 -4.64 27.38
N PHE A 160 -1.04 -3.79 26.40
CA PHE A 160 -1.38 -2.38 26.42
C PHE A 160 -1.99 -1.94 25.09
N GLN A 161 -1.21 -1.96 24.00
CA GLN A 161 -1.70 -1.70 22.65
C GLN A 161 -2.33 -2.95 22.02
N VAL A 162 -1.77 -4.12 22.33
CA VAL A 162 -2.25 -5.42 21.84
C VAL A 162 -2.37 -6.35 23.04
N THR A 163 -3.59 -6.78 23.35
CA THR A 163 -3.86 -7.60 24.53
C THR A 163 -3.98 -9.09 24.20
N LYS A 164 -3.95 -9.95 25.22
CA LYS A 164 -4.18 -11.40 25.00
C LYS A 164 -5.60 -11.67 24.49
N GLU A 165 -6.56 -10.86 24.91
CA GLU A 165 -7.94 -10.93 24.45
C GLU A 165 -8.04 -10.65 22.96
N ASP A 166 -7.21 -9.73 22.42
CA ASP A 166 -7.16 -9.49 20.98
C ASP A 166 -6.63 -10.71 20.21
N VAL A 167 -5.61 -11.39 20.74
CA VAL A 167 -5.12 -12.65 20.17
C VAL A 167 -6.21 -13.72 20.18
N GLU A 168 -6.93 -13.89 21.29
CA GLU A 168 -8.03 -14.85 21.38
C GLU A 168 -9.17 -14.51 20.41
N LYS A 169 -9.51 -13.23 20.22
CA LYS A 169 -10.50 -12.81 19.22
C LYS A 169 -10.13 -13.29 17.81
N ILE A 170 -8.84 -13.26 17.47
CA ILE A 170 -8.35 -13.68 16.15
C ILE A 170 -8.32 -15.22 16.05
N ILE A 171 -7.94 -15.93 17.10
CA ILE A 171 -8.00 -17.40 17.12
C ILE A 171 -9.45 -17.88 16.95
N ASP A 172 -10.41 -17.21 17.61
CA ASP A 172 -11.84 -17.50 17.52
C ASP A 172 -12.54 -16.85 16.30
N TRP A 173 -11.78 -16.60 15.21
CA TRP A 173 -12.23 -15.83 14.03
C TRP A 173 -13.60 -16.24 13.49
N GLU A 174 -13.90 -17.54 13.43
CA GLU A 174 -15.17 -18.06 12.91
C GLU A 174 -16.39 -17.50 13.67
N ASN A 175 -16.25 -17.29 14.99
CA ASN A 175 -17.32 -16.79 15.85
C ASN A 175 -17.25 -15.27 16.06
N THR A 176 -16.08 -14.67 15.92
CA THR A 176 -15.84 -13.24 16.23
C THR A 176 -15.95 -12.35 15.00
N SER A 177 -15.53 -12.81 13.82
CA SER A 177 -15.64 -12.03 12.57
C SER A 177 -17.08 -11.65 12.21
N PRO A 178 -18.09 -12.55 12.32
CA PRO A 178 -19.48 -12.17 12.06
C PRO A 178 -20.03 -11.11 13.03
N LYS A 179 -19.43 -10.99 14.23
CA LYS A 179 -19.80 -9.98 15.24
C LYS A 179 -19.13 -8.63 15.01
N GLN A 180 -18.33 -8.50 13.96
CA GLN A 180 -17.63 -7.26 13.60
C GLN A 180 -16.76 -6.72 14.74
N VAL A 181 -16.04 -7.62 15.43
CA VAL A 181 -15.14 -7.21 16.51
C VAL A 181 -13.94 -6.44 15.96
N GLU A 182 -13.48 -5.43 16.69
CA GLU A 182 -12.25 -4.72 16.37
C GLU A 182 -11.03 -5.45 16.93
N ILE A 183 -9.97 -5.43 16.14
CA ILE A 183 -8.64 -5.95 16.47
C ILE A 183 -7.56 -4.92 16.12
N PRO A 184 -6.47 -4.87 16.89
CA PRO A 184 -5.29 -4.10 16.52
C PRO A 184 -4.47 -4.85 15.46
N PHE A 185 -3.98 -4.14 14.47
CA PHE A 185 -3.03 -4.65 13.48
C PHE A 185 -1.81 -3.76 13.37
N LYS A 186 -0.60 -4.36 13.45
CA LYS A 186 0.68 -3.67 13.27
C LYS A 186 1.36 -4.20 12.02
N PRO A 187 1.34 -3.47 10.89
CA PRO A 187 2.00 -3.91 9.66
C PRO A 187 3.52 -3.94 9.85
N ALA A 188 4.20 -4.79 9.08
CA ALA A 188 5.65 -4.90 9.12
C ALA A 188 6.35 -3.68 8.50
N ARG A 189 5.71 -2.99 7.55
CA ARG A 189 6.24 -1.81 6.85
C ARG A 189 5.12 -0.95 6.26
N VAL A 190 5.50 0.24 5.78
CA VAL A 190 4.61 1.18 5.09
C VAL A 190 5.14 1.51 3.69
N LEU A 191 4.23 1.62 2.72
CA LEU A 191 4.52 2.00 1.34
C LEU A 191 3.92 3.37 1.01
N LEU A 192 4.73 4.26 0.44
CA LEU A 192 4.29 5.59 0.02
C LEU A 192 4.53 5.80 -1.47
N GLN A 193 3.63 6.54 -2.10
CA GLN A 193 3.85 7.15 -3.42
C GLN A 193 4.07 8.66 -3.25
N ASP A 194 4.56 9.37 -4.26
CA ASP A 194 5.05 10.74 -4.10
C ASP A 194 3.98 11.81 -3.80
N PHE A 195 2.73 11.64 -4.22
CA PHE A 195 1.64 12.58 -3.89
C PHE A 195 1.22 12.51 -2.43
N THR A 196 1.18 11.32 -1.83
CA THR A 196 0.84 11.12 -0.41
C THR A 196 2.07 11.09 0.50
N GLY A 197 3.23 10.77 -0.05
CA GLY A 197 4.50 10.75 0.68
C GLY A 197 5.04 12.14 1.00
N VAL A 198 4.82 13.12 0.13
CA VAL A 198 5.16 14.53 0.43
C VAL A 198 4.46 15.03 1.69
N PRO A 199 3.11 15.00 1.82
CA PRO A 199 2.45 15.44 3.04
C PRO A 199 2.89 14.62 4.27
N ALA A 200 3.05 13.31 4.16
CA ALA A 200 3.51 12.49 5.29
C ALA A 200 4.90 12.91 5.81
N VAL A 201 5.85 13.23 4.91
CA VAL A 201 7.18 13.73 5.30
C VAL A 201 7.09 15.16 5.87
N VAL A 202 6.18 16.00 5.35
CA VAL A 202 5.89 17.33 5.94
C VAL A 202 5.33 17.21 7.35
N ASP A 203 4.44 16.25 7.60
CA ASP A 203 3.85 16.05 8.92
C ASP A 203 4.89 15.56 9.92
N LEU A 204 5.74 14.60 9.53
CA LEU A 204 6.89 14.19 10.35
C LEU A 204 7.88 15.34 10.64
N ALA A 205 8.14 16.20 9.65
CA ALA A 205 8.98 17.38 9.84
C ALA A 205 8.34 18.38 10.82
N SER A 206 7.05 18.64 10.66
CA SER A 206 6.27 19.54 11.53
C SER A 206 6.20 19.01 12.96
N MET A 207 6.08 17.70 13.14
CA MET A 207 6.13 17.06 14.46
C MET A 207 7.51 17.21 15.12
N ARG A 208 8.61 17.21 14.36
CA ARG A 208 9.95 17.50 14.89
C ARG A 208 10.07 18.94 15.38
N ASP A 209 9.56 19.90 14.62
CA ASP A 209 9.55 21.31 15.02
C ASP A 209 8.70 21.54 16.28
N ALA A 210 7.54 20.88 16.36
CA ALA A 210 6.69 20.91 17.55
C ALA A 210 7.40 20.31 18.77
N MET A 211 8.06 19.16 18.63
CA MET A 211 8.85 18.54 19.69
C MET A 211 9.98 19.44 20.18
N SER A 212 10.69 20.10 19.26
CA SER A 212 11.73 21.07 19.60
C SER A 212 11.17 22.26 20.39
N SER A 213 10.04 22.82 19.93
CA SER A 213 9.35 23.94 20.57
C SER A 213 8.88 23.61 21.99
N LEU A 214 8.52 22.35 22.25
CA LEU A 214 8.16 21.83 23.57
C LEU A 214 9.39 21.51 24.47
N GLY A 215 10.62 21.70 23.97
CA GLY A 215 11.85 21.40 24.70
C GLY A 215 12.15 19.91 24.83
N SER A 216 11.58 19.09 23.94
CA SER A 216 11.82 17.65 23.85
C SER A 216 12.76 17.32 22.69
N ASP A 217 13.23 16.08 22.61
CA ASP A 217 14.12 15.60 21.55
C ASP A 217 13.34 15.34 20.25
N PRO A 218 13.59 16.11 19.16
CA PRO A 218 12.94 15.88 17.86
C PRO A 218 13.32 14.53 17.24
N GLY A 219 14.48 13.97 17.60
CA GLY A 219 14.96 12.67 17.10
C GLY A 219 14.08 11.48 17.47
N LYS A 220 13.16 11.66 18.44
CA LYS A 220 12.12 10.68 18.77
C LYS A 220 11.03 10.56 17.71
N ILE A 221 10.82 11.60 16.90
CA ILE A 221 9.93 11.54 15.74
C ILE A 221 10.70 10.88 14.61
N ASN A 222 10.49 9.58 14.47
CA ASN A 222 11.08 8.76 13.43
C ASN A 222 10.17 7.55 13.14
N PRO A 223 10.07 7.09 11.89
CA PRO A 223 9.42 5.82 11.59
C PRO A 223 10.04 4.65 12.36
N LEU A 224 9.20 3.86 13.03
CA LEU A 224 9.54 2.67 13.80
C LEU A 224 9.54 1.40 12.93
N VAL A 225 8.79 1.42 11.84
CA VAL A 225 8.80 0.39 10.79
C VAL A 225 9.47 0.93 9.52
N PRO A 226 9.99 0.05 8.64
CA PRO A 226 10.47 0.46 7.33
C PRO A 226 9.39 1.20 6.54
N VAL A 227 9.80 2.30 5.91
CA VAL A 227 8.98 3.13 5.02
C VAL A 227 9.68 3.18 3.67
N ASP A 228 9.05 2.62 2.66
CA ASP A 228 9.53 2.68 1.29
C ASP A 228 8.67 3.70 0.52
N LEU A 229 9.28 4.77 -0.01
CA LEU A 229 8.62 5.77 -0.83
C LEU A 229 9.08 5.63 -2.27
N VAL A 230 8.14 5.48 -3.21
CA VAL A 230 8.43 5.40 -4.64
C VAL A 230 7.91 6.65 -5.34
N ILE A 231 8.74 7.25 -6.21
CA ILE A 231 8.37 8.42 -7.01
C ILE A 231 7.99 7.94 -8.41
N ASP A 232 6.69 7.93 -8.70
CA ASP A 232 6.14 7.39 -9.94
C ASP A 232 4.89 8.12 -10.46
N HIS A 233 4.20 8.91 -9.63
CA HIS A 233 2.97 9.62 -10.02
C HIS A 233 3.24 10.99 -10.67
N SER A 234 4.50 11.42 -10.73
CA SER A 234 4.89 12.73 -11.26
C SER A 234 5.12 12.79 -12.76
N VAL A 235 5.38 11.65 -13.41
CA VAL A 235 5.68 11.59 -14.85
C VAL A 235 4.40 11.74 -15.68
N GLN A 236 4.48 12.51 -16.77
CA GLN A 236 3.39 12.71 -17.71
C GLN A 236 3.84 12.32 -19.12
N VAL A 237 2.89 11.86 -19.94
CA VAL A 237 3.15 11.55 -21.35
C VAL A 237 2.98 12.84 -22.18
N ASP A 238 3.95 13.76 -22.08
CA ASP A 238 3.98 14.99 -22.88
C ASP A 238 4.41 14.71 -24.33
N VAL A 239 5.37 13.79 -24.49
CA VAL A 239 5.87 13.32 -25.78
C VAL A 239 5.64 11.81 -25.89
N ALA A 240 5.11 11.36 -27.02
CA ALA A 240 4.88 9.95 -27.33
C ALA A 240 5.36 9.61 -28.75
N ARG A 241 5.52 8.31 -29.04
CA ARG A 241 5.88 7.79 -30.39
C ARG A 241 7.16 8.40 -30.98
N SER A 242 8.13 8.71 -30.13
CA SER A 242 9.46 9.20 -30.54
C SER A 242 10.56 8.49 -29.77
N ALA A 243 11.72 8.26 -30.41
CA ALA A 243 12.86 7.60 -29.79
C ALA A 243 13.38 8.34 -28.54
N ASN A 244 13.22 9.67 -28.48
CA ASN A 244 13.62 10.50 -27.35
C ASN A 244 12.49 10.76 -26.33
N ALA A 245 11.31 10.15 -26.47
CA ALA A 245 10.13 10.46 -25.66
C ALA A 245 10.39 10.24 -24.15
N VAL A 246 11.03 9.13 -23.78
CA VAL A 246 11.35 8.82 -22.37
C VAL A 246 12.22 9.91 -21.76
N GLN A 247 13.33 10.26 -22.41
CA GLN A 247 14.25 11.28 -21.91
C GLN A 247 13.60 12.67 -21.83
N ALA A 248 12.77 13.02 -22.83
CA ALA A 248 12.04 14.29 -22.84
C ALA A 248 11.05 14.39 -21.67
N ASN A 249 10.24 13.35 -21.46
CA ASN A 249 9.25 13.31 -20.38
C ASN A 249 9.92 13.33 -18.99
N MET A 250 11.01 12.57 -18.79
CA MET A 250 11.79 12.61 -17.53
C MET A 250 12.42 13.98 -17.28
N GLY A 251 12.90 14.66 -18.34
CA GLY A 251 13.42 16.03 -18.23
C GLY A 251 12.35 17.03 -17.78
N LEU A 252 11.14 16.94 -18.34
CA LEU A 252 10.01 17.77 -17.96
C LEU A 252 9.52 17.47 -16.54
N GLU A 253 9.43 16.19 -16.17
CA GLU A 253 9.08 15.74 -14.81
C GLU A 253 10.01 16.37 -13.77
N PHE A 254 11.32 16.30 -13.99
CA PHE A 254 12.31 16.83 -13.07
C PHE A 254 12.25 18.36 -12.94
N GLN A 255 12.01 19.07 -14.07
CA GLN A 255 11.83 20.52 -14.06
C GLN A 255 10.60 20.94 -13.26
N ARG A 256 9.47 20.24 -13.43
CA ARG A 256 8.20 20.55 -12.77
C ARG A 256 8.22 20.23 -11.26
N ASN A 257 8.92 19.18 -10.85
CA ASN A 257 8.85 18.63 -9.49
C ASN A 257 10.14 18.81 -8.66
N LYS A 258 11.06 19.67 -9.10
CA LYS A 258 12.38 19.86 -8.47
C LYS A 258 12.33 20.06 -6.95
N GLU A 259 11.40 20.89 -6.47
CA GLU A 259 11.25 21.18 -5.04
C GLU A 259 10.76 19.95 -4.27
N ARG A 260 9.73 19.27 -4.77
CA ARG A 260 9.19 18.03 -4.17
C ARG A 260 10.27 16.95 -4.07
N PHE A 261 11.04 16.75 -5.14
CA PHE A 261 12.11 15.76 -5.16
C PHE A 261 13.26 16.12 -4.21
N ALA A 262 13.63 17.40 -4.13
CA ALA A 262 14.62 17.86 -3.16
C ALA A 262 14.16 17.63 -1.72
N PHE A 263 12.88 17.87 -1.43
CA PHE A 263 12.27 17.65 -0.13
C PHE A 263 12.22 16.16 0.26
N LEU A 264 11.78 15.29 -0.65
CA LEU A 264 11.78 13.83 -0.41
C LEU A 264 13.19 13.27 -0.25
N LYS A 265 14.16 13.78 -1.02
CA LYS A 265 15.58 13.43 -0.87
C LYS A 265 16.14 13.87 0.48
N TRP A 266 15.72 15.03 0.99
CA TRP A 266 16.05 15.42 2.36
C TRP A 266 15.43 14.43 3.36
N GLY A 267 14.15 14.08 3.18
CA GLY A 267 13.42 13.13 4.03
C GLY A 267 14.15 11.78 4.19
N SER A 268 14.65 11.20 3.10
CA SER A 268 15.39 9.93 3.16
C SER A 268 16.70 10.00 3.97
N THR A 269 17.30 11.19 4.10
CA THR A 269 18.49 11.40 4.92
C THR A 269 18.16 11.81 6.36
N ALA A 270 17.02 12.48 6.56
CA ALA A 270 16.61 13.02 7.85
C ALA A 270 15.93 11.98 8.75
N PHE A 271 15.31 10.95 8.17
CA PHE A 271 14.58 9.90 8.89
C PHE A 271 15.27 8.55 8.70
N ARG A 272 15.49 7.81 9.80
CA ARG A 272 15.91 6.41 9.74
C ARG A 272 14.74 5.56 9.23
N ASN A 273 15.05 4.38 8.69
CA ASN A 273 14.08 3.45 8.13
C ASN A 273 13.27 4.01 6.95
N THR A 274 13.73 5.09 6.31
CA THR A 274 13.06 5.70 5.16
C THR A 274 13.90 5.50 3.91
N LEU A 275 13.41 4.68 2.98
CA LEU A 275 14.00 4.48 1.67
C LEU A 275 13.20 5.29 0.64
N VAL A 276 13.89 6.03 -0.24
CA VAL A 276 13.25 6.72 -1.36
C VAL A 276 13.80 6.16 -2.67
N VAL A 277 12.91 5.58 -3.47
CA VAL A 277 13.18 5.14 -4.83
C VAL A 277 13.03 6.34 -5.78
N PRO A 278 14.08 6.71 -6.55
CA PRO A 278 14.06 7.91 -7.37
C PRO A 278 13.14 7.79 -8.59
N PRO A 279 12.74 8.91 -9.22
CA PRO A 279 11.91 8.91 -10.42
C PRO A 279 12.58 8.14 -11.57
N GLY A 280 11.75 7.50 -12.40
CA GLY A 280 12.21 6.70 -13.54
C GLY A 280 12.68 5.29 -13.19
N SER A 281 12.44 4.82 -11.96
CA SER A 281 12.82 3.47 -11.50
C SER A 281 11.72 2.41 -11.68
N GLY A 282 10.52 2.82 -12.10
CA GLY A 282 9.35 1.95 -12.24
C GLY A 282 8.14 2.51 -11.49
N ILE A 283 7.08 1.71 -11.41
CA ILE A 283 5.81 2.04 -10.72
C ILE A 283 5.81 1.38 -9.34
N VAL A 284 5.24 2.05 -8.34
CA VAL A 284 5.27 1.69 -6.92
C VAL A 284 4.94 0.23 -6.65
N HIS A 285 3.87 -0.30 -7.25
CA HIS A 285 3.45 -1.69 -7.00
C HIS A 285 4.36 -2.72 -7.67
N GLN A 286 4.89 -2.43 -8.86
CA GLN A 286 5.82 -3.32 -9.55
C GLN A 286 7.18 -3.34 -8.86
N VAL A 287 7.69 -2.17 -8.46
CA VAL A 287 8.90 -2.06 -7.63
C VAL A 287 8.70 -2.76 -6.28
N ASN A 288 7.49 -2.66 -5.71
CA ASN A 288 7.15 -3.38 -4.50
C ASN A 288 7.20 -4.90 -4.70
N LEU A 289 6.61 -5.42 -5.78
CA LEU A 289 6.63 -6.85 -6.10
C LEU A 289 8.05 -7.38 -6.38
N GLU A 290 8.80 -6.64 -7.20
CA GLU A 290 10.09 -7.07 -7.74
C GLU A 290 11.29 -6.74 -6.85
N TYR A 291 11.19 -5.80 -5.90
CA TYR A 291 12.34 -5.35 -5.11
C TYR A 291 12.04 -5.18 -3.63
N LEU A 292 10.97 -4.45 -3.27
CA LEU A 292 10.71 -4.11 -1.87
C LEU A 292 10.01 -5.23 -1.08
N GLY A 293 9.32 -6.16 -1.71
CA GLY A 293 8.64 -7.28 -1.05
C GLY A 293 9.65 -8.22 -0.40
N ARG A 294 9.53 -8.42 0.92
CA ARG A 294 10.43 -9.29 1.69
C ARG A 294 9.86 -10.68 1.93
N VAL A 295 8.53 -10.84 1.90
CA VAL A 295 7.76 -12.07 2.21
C VAL A 295 7.92 -12.53 3.67
N VAL A 296 9.15 -12.67 4.17
CA VAL A 296 9.48 -12.91 5.58
C VAL A 296 10.60 -11.96 5.98
N PHE A 297 10.33 -11.15 7.00
CA PHE A 297 11.32 -10.27 7.62
C PHE A 297 12.32 -11.07 8.46
N ASN A 298 13.52 -10.51 8.60
CA ASN A 298 14.48 -10.90 9.62
C ASN A 298 15.03 -9.62 10.25
N THR A 299 14.48 -9.23 11.39
CA THR A 299 14.89 -8.03 12.14
C THR A 299 15.54 -8.46 13.43
N ASP A 300 16.84 -8.18 13.57
CA ASP A 300 17.62 -8.53 14.76
C ASP A 300 17.52 -10.01 15.16
N GLY A 301 17.43 -10.89 14.15
CA GLY A 301 17.30 -12.33 14.34
C GLY A 301 15.86 -12.82 14.57
N MET A 302 14.85 -11.95 14.55
CA MET A 302 13.43 -12.32 14.66
C MET A 302 12.77 -12.43 13.27
N LEU A 303 12.13 -13.56 13.00
CA LEU A 303 11.42 -13.87 11.76
C LEU A 303 9.91 -13.69 11.91
N TYR A 304 9.29 -13.03 10.94
CA TYR A 304 7.86 -12.77 10.88
C TYR A 304 7.41 -12.46 9.44
N PRO A 305 6.12 -12.63 9.08
CA PRO A 305 5.64 -12.40 7.73
C PRO A 305 5.73 -10.92 7.36
N ASP A 306 6.03 -10.64 6.10
CA ASP A 306 5.87 -9.31 5.53
C ASP A 306 4.37 -8.95 5.50
N SER A 307 4.08 -7.71 5.85
CA SER A 307 2.76 -7.09 5.72
C SER A 307 2.95 -5.60 5.51
N VAL A 308 2.11 -5.01 4.67
CA VAL A 308 2.29 -3.63 4.23
C VAL A 308 0.97 -2.89 4.12
N VAL A 309 0.93 -1.69 4.69
CA VAL A 309 -0.12 -0.74 4.36
C VAL A 309 0.47 0.36 3.50
N GLY A 310 -0.27 0.77 2.47
CA GLY A 310 0.21 1.76 1.53
C GLY A 310 -0.76 2.91 1.37
N THR A 311 -0.24 4.08 1.03
CA THR A 311 -1.08 5.27 0.71
C THR A 311 -1.57 5.29 -0.73
N ASP A 312 -1.77 4.08 -1.28
CA ASP A 312 -2.26 3.80 -2.62
C ASP A 312 -3.20 2.59 -2.54
N SER A 313 -4.36 2.67 -3.20
CA SER A 313 -5.38 1.62 -3.17
C SER A 313 -4.90 0.28 -3.72
N HIS A 314 -4.03 0.30 -4.72
CA HIS A 314 -3.53 -0.87 -5.44
C HIS A 314 -2.31 -1.51 -4.76
N THR A 315 -1.99 -1.08 -3.53
CA THR A 315 -1.03 -1.78 -2.65
C THR A 315 -1.32 -3.27 -2.53
N THR A 316 -2.59 -3.65 -2.71
CA THR A 316 -3.08 -5.04 -2.78
C THR A 316 -2.40 -5.88 -3.87
N MET A 317 -1.75 -5.30 -4.88
CA MET A 317 -0.98 -6.07 -5.87
C MET A 317 0.07 -7.01 -5.22
N ILE A 318 0.61 -6.64 -4.06
CA ILE A 318 1.59 -7.44 -3.32
C ILE A 318 0.99 -8.71 -2.72
N ASP A 319 -0.34 -8.80 -2.59
CA ASP A 319 -1.02 -9.98 -2.07
C ASP A 319 -0.84 -11.21 -2.98
N GLY A 320 -0.55 -10.99 -4.27
CA GLY A 320 -0.15 -12.03 -5.22
C GLY A 320 1.18 -12.71 -4.88
N LEU A 321 2.02 -12.05 -4.08
CA LEU A 321 3.29 -12.58 -3.54
C LEU A 321 3.11 -13.26 -2.17
N GLY A 322 1.88 -13.31 -1.64
CA GLY A 322 1.58 -13.83 -0.31
C GLY A 322 1.99 -12.90 0.84
N VAL A 323 2.09 -11.60 0.57
CA VAL A 323 2.28 -10.54 1.57
C VAL A 323 0.93 -9.87 1.81
N ALA A 324 0.44 -9.85 3.04
CA ALA A 324 -0.83 -9.18 3.32
C ALA A 324 -0.66 -7.65 3.23
N GLY A 325 -1.31 -7.02 2.25
CA GLY A 325 -1.26 -5.56 2.15
C GLY A 325 -2.43 -4.90 1.44
N TRP A 326 -2.71 -3.65 1.83
CA TRP A 326 -3.84 -2.90 1.31
C TRP A 326 -3.64 -1.39 1.41
N GLY A 327 -4.48 -0.65 0.69
CA GLY A 327 -4.49 0.81 0.70
C GLY A 327 -5.14 1.39 1.96
N VAL A 328 -4.54 2.44 2.50
CA VAL A 328 -5.02 3.22 3.65
C VAL A 328 -4.85 4.72 3.40
N GLY A 329 -5.45 5.56 4.23
CA GLY A 329 -5.21 7.00 4.19
C GLY A 329 -3.81 7.39 4.69
N GLY A 330 -3.40 8.62 4.38
CA GLY A 330 -2.10 9.16 4.82
C GLY A 330 -1.94 9.17 6.34
N ILE A 331 -2.99 9.54 7.08
CA ILE A 331 -2.98 9.62 8.54
C ILE A 331 -2.81 8.23 9.15
N GLU A 332 -3.51 7.21 8.64
CA GLU A 332 -3.34 5.83 9.11
C GLU A 332 -1.93 5.31 8.83
N ALA A 333 -1.38 5.62 7.65
CA ALA A 333 -0.01 5.27 7.31
C ALA A 333 1.01 5.94 8.26
N GLU A 334 0.87 7.23 8.55
CA GLU A 334 1.71 7.96 9.50
C GLU A 334 1.60 7.41 10.93
N ALA A 335 0.38 7.09 11.37
CA ALA A 335 0.17 6.45 12.67
C ALA A 335 0.89 5.10 12.75
N ALA A 336 0.81 4.28 11.70
CA ALA A 336 1.53 3.01 11.60
C ALA A 336 3.05 3.22 11.59
N MET A 337 3.56 4.25 10.89
CA MET A 337 4.99 4.60 10.93
C MET A 337 5.46 4.92 12.35
N LEU A 338 4.64 5.57 13.16
CA LEU A 338 4.95 5.93 14.54
C LEU A 338 4.61 4.81 15.55
N GLY A 339 4.29 3.61 15.05
CA GLY A 339 4.07 2.40 15.84
C GLY A 339 2.70 2.29 16.50
N GLN A 340 1.74 3.15 16.15
CA GLN A 340 0.36 2.97 16.57
C GLN A 340 -0.23 1.77 15.81
N PRO A 341 -0.87 0.82 16.52
CA PRO A 341 -1.66 -0.21 15.85
C PRO A 341 -2.84 0.43 15.13
N MET A 342 -3.15 -0.09 13.95
CA MET A 342 -4.38 0.25 13.26
C MET A 342 -5.53 -0.52 13.89
N SER A 343 -6.63 0.17 14.23
CA SER A 343 -7.87 -0.53 14.56
C SER A 343 -8.56 -0.95 13.27
N MET A 344 -8.87 -2.23 13.15
CA MET A 344 -9.66 -2.76 12.04
C MET A 344 -10.71 -3.74 12.54
N VAL A 345 -11.85 -3.80 11.84
CA VAL A 345 -12.83 -4.87 12.05
C VAL A 345 -12.23 -6.17 11.53
N LEU A 346 -12.28 -7.23 12.33
CA LEU A 346 -11.82 -8.56 11.96
C LEU A 346 -12.59 -9.07 10.73
N PRO A 347 -11.95 -9.11 9.54
CA PRO A 347 -12.68 -9.23 8.29
C PRO A 347 -13.17 -10.66 8.07
N GLY A 348 -14.35 -10.78 7.45
CA GLY A 348 -14.77 -12.04 6.87
C GLY A 348 -13.88 -12.39 5.69
N VAL A 349 -13.70 -13.68 5.41
CA VAL A 349 -12.83 -14.17 4.33
C VAL A 349 -13.68 -14.94 3.33
N VAL A 350 -13.67 -14.51 2.06
CA VAL A 350 -14.32 -15.21 0.95
C VAL A 350 -13.29 -16.13 0.31
N GLY A 351 -13.53 -17.44 0.38
CA GLY A 351 -12.71 -18.42 -0.34
C GLY A 351 -13.09 -18.43 -1.81
N PHE A 352 -12.13 -18.13 -2.68
CA PHE A 352 -12.31 -18.18 -4.13
C PHE A 352 -11.54 -19.37 -4.72
N LYS A 353 -12.26 -20.43 -5.05
CA LYS A 353 -11.70 -21.66 -5.59
C LYS A 353 -11.43 -21.52 -7.09
N LEU A 354 -10.19 -21.73 -7.49
CA LEU A 354 -9.76 -21.83 -8.88
C LEU A 354 -9.50 -23.29 -9.23
N SER A 355 -10.09 -23.76 -10.33
CA SER A 355 -9.87 -25.11 -10.87
C SER A 355 -9.63 -25.07 -12.37
N GLY A 356 -9.12 -26.17 -12.94
CA GLY A 356 -8.89 -26.26 -14.38
C GLY A 356 -7.68 -25.44 -14.86
N LYS A 357 -7.68 -25.10 -16.15
CA LYS A 357 -6.59 -24.36 -16.82
C LYS A 357 -7.15 -23.39 -17.85
N LEU A 358 -6.52 -22.22 -17.98
CA LEU A 358 -6.88 -21.23 -18.99
C LEU A 358 -6.74 -21.80 -20.42
N HIS A 359 -7.69 -21.49 -21.29
CA HIS A 359 -7.61 -21.82 -22.71
C HIS A 359 -6.56 -20.97 -23.45
N ASN A 360 -6.06 -21.51 -24.57
CA ASN A 360 -5.15 -20.78 -25.44
C ASN A 360 -5.82 -19.51 -25.98
N GLY A 361 -5.13 -18.38 -25.90
CA GLY A 361 -5.64 -17.07 -26.33
C GLY A 361 -6.35 -16.28 -25.23
N VAL A 362 -6.55 -16.87 -24.05
CA VAL A 362 -7.01 -16.18 -22.84
C VAL A 362 -5.81 -15.59 -22.11
N THR A 363 -5.93 -14.34 -21.67
CA THR A 363 -4.87 -13.59 -20.98
C THR A 363 -5.15 -13.42 -19.49
N ALA A 364 -4.14 -13.00 -18.73
CA ALA A 364 -4.29 -12.59 -17.34
C ALA A 364 -5.36 -11.51 -17.16
N THR A 365 -5.48 -10.61 -18.15
CA THR A 365 -6.49 -9.53 -18.16
C THR A 365 -7.91 -10.09 -18.26
N ASP A 366 -8.12 -11.11 -19.07
CA ASP A 366 -9.44 -11.74 -19.22
C ASP A 366 -9.87 -12.43 -17.93
N LEU A 367 -8.92 -13.13 -17.29
CA LEU A 367 -9.12 -13.78 -16.00
C LEU A 367 -9.48 -12.75 -14.92
N VAL A 368 -8.69 -11.68 -14.76
CA VAL A 368 -8.97 -10.69 -13.70
C VAL A 368 -10.29 -9.97 -13.91
N LEU A 369 -10.68 -9.68 -15.15
CA LEU A 369 -11.97 -9.04 -15.43
C LEU A 369 -13.14 -9.97 -15.07
N THR A 370 -13.03 -11.25 -15.36
CA THR A 370 -14.00 -12.28 -14.98
C THR A 370 -14.12 -12.41 -13.46
N VAL A 371 -12.98 -12.54 -12.77
CA VAL A 371 -12.91 -12.60 -11.30
C VAL A 371 -13.50 -11.34 -10.66
N THR A 372 -13.15 -10.16 -11.17
CA THR A 372 -13.66 -8.87 -10.70
C THR A 372 -15.18 -8.81 -10.80
N GLN A 373 -15.74 -9.24 -11.93
CA GLN A 373 -17.19 -9.27 -12.14
C GLN A 373 -17.89 -10.21 -11.14
N MET A 374 -17.35 -11.42 -10.95
CA MET A 374 -17.91 -12.42 -10.02
C MET A 374 -17.88 -11.92 -8.57
N LEU A 375 -16.73 -11.43 -8.11
CA LEU A 375 -16.54 -10.92 -6.74
C LEU A 375 -17.43 -9.70 -6.47
N ARG A 376 -17.56 -8.80 -7.45
CA ARG A 376 -18.44 -7.64 -7.34
C ARG A 376 -19.92 -8.04 -7.24
N LYS A 377 -20.34 -9.05 -8.00
CA LYS A 377 -21.71 -9.60 -7.94
C LYS A 377 -21.98 -10.28 -6.59
N HIS A 378 -20.98 -10.95 -6.02
CA HIS A 378 -21.08 -11.60 -4.71
C HIS A 378 -21.14 -10.62 -3.54
N GLY A 379 -20.45 -9.47 -3.66
CA GLY A 379 -20.44 -8.43 -2.62
C GLY A 379 -19.38 -8.69 -1.54
N VAL A 380 -18.14 -8.28 -1.84
CA VAL A 380 -16.96 -8.50 -0.98
C VAL A 380 -16.46 -7.24 -0.29
N VAL A 381 -17.28 -6.19 -0.21
CA VAL A 381 -16.91 -4.93 0.44
C VAL A 381 -16.53 -5.13 1.90
N GLY A 382 -15.33 -4.68 2.29
CA GLY A 382 -14.80 -4.80 3.66
C GLY A 382 -14.42 -6.22 4.07
N LYS A 383 -14.35 -7.16 3.13
CA LYS A 383 -13.92 -8.55 3.36
C LYS A 383 -12.57 -8.81 2.71
N PHE A 384 -11.90 -9.86 3.17
CA PHE A 384 -10.78 -10.45 2.47
C PHE A 384 -11.27 -11.45 1.43
N VAL A 385 -10.53 -11.58 0.34
CA VAL A 385 -10.68 -12.68 -0.61
C VAL A 385 -9.41 -13.51 -0.53
N GLU A 386 -9.53 -14.83 -0.36
CA GLU A 386 -8.39 -15.75 -0.34
C GLU A 386 -8.56 -16.77 -1.47
N PHE A 387 -7.59 -16.80 -2.38
CA PHE A 387 -7.59 -17.69 -3.53
C PHE A 387 -7.00 -19.05 -3.17
N TYR A 388 -7.66 -20.12 -3.59
CA TYR A 388 -7.24 -21.49 -3.32
C TYR A 388 -7.70 -22.44 -4.44
N GLY A 389 -7.27 -23.70 -4.40
CA GLY A 389 -7.66 -24.73 -5.36
C GLY A 389 -6.50 -25.20 -6.24
N ASP A 390 -6.77 -26.20 -7.07
CA ASP A 390 -5.83 -26.85 -7.97
C ASP A 390 -5.39 -25.94 -9.13
N GLY A 391 -6.27 -25.05 -9.59
CA GLY A 391 -5.95 -24.07 -10.63
C GLY A 391 -4.89 -23.03 -10.22
N MET A 392 -4.56 -22.93 -8.92
CA MET A 392 -3.52 -22.03 -8.42
C MET A 392 -2.12 -22.37 -8.96
N GLY A 393 -1.85 -23.67 -9.16
CA GLY A 393 -0.57 -24.14 -9.71
C GLY A 393 -0.35 -23.78 -11.17
N GLU A 394 -1.42 -23.47 -11.91
CA GLU A 394 -1.36 -23.08 -13.33
C GLU A 394 -1.12 -21.57 -13.52
N LEU A 395 -1.31 -20.76 -12.48
CA LEU A 395 -1.17 -19.31 -12.56
C LEU A 395 0.27 -18.88 -12.27
N SER A 396 0.83 -18.05 -13.16
CA SER A 396 2.10 -17.38 -12.89
C SER A 396 1.93 -16.34 -11.79
N LEU A 397 3.04 -15.92 -11.17
CA LEU A 397 2.96 -14.88 -10.13
C LEU A 397 2.46 -13.53 -10.69
N ALA A 398 2.74 -13.23 -11.95
CA ALA A 398 2.22 -12.04 -12.62
C ALA A 398 0.68 -12.08 -12.75
N ASP A 399 0.11 -13.26 -13.02
CA ASP A 399 -1.35 -13.43 -13.09
C ASP A 399 -2.00 -13.20 -11.72
N ARG A 400 -1.40 -13.77 -10.67
CA ARG A 400 -1.83 -13.59 -9.27
C ARG A 400 -1.78 -12.12 -8.85
N ALA A 401 -0.67 -11.45 -9.13
CA ALA A 401 -0.50 -10.03 -8.85
C ALA A 401 -1.52 -9.17 -9.62
N THR A 402 -1.85 -9.55 -10.87
CA THR A 402 -2.87 -8.86 -11.66
C THR A 402 -4.26 -8.97 -11.02
N ILE A 403 -4.62 -10.16 -10.51
CA ILE A 403 -5.89 -10.38 -9.81
C ILE A 403 -5.95 -9.61 -8.49
N ALA A 404 -4.89 -9.69 -7.70
CA ALA A 404 -4.75 -9.02 -6.41
C ALA A 404 -4.78 -7.48 -6.55
N ASN A 405 -4.16 -6.96 -7.61
CA ASN A 405 -4.16 -5.53 -7.93
C ASN A 405 -5.58 -4.98 -8.08
N MET A 406 -6.51 -5.75 -8.65
CA MET A 406 -7.89 -5.29 -8.87
C MET A 406 -8.81 -5.35 -7.64
N SER A 407 -8.27 -5.59 -6.44
CA SER A 407 -9.05 -5.65 -5.19
C SER A 407 -9.94 -4.43 -4.96
N PRO A 408 -9.46 -3.19 -5.14
CA PRO A 408 -10.30 -2.00 -5.01
C PRO A 408 -11.49 -1.98 -5.99
N GLU A 409 -11.34 -2.54 -7.20
CA GLU A 409 -12.38 -2.55 -8.23
C GLU A 409 -13.54 -3.51 -7.94
N TYR A 410 -13.26 -4.65 -7.29
CA TYR A 410 -14.30 -5.55 -6.78
C TYR A 410 -14.72 -5.26 -5.32
N GLY A 411 -14.02 -4.33 -4.66
CA GLY A 411 -14.37 -3.75 -3.37
C GLY A 411 -13.81 -4.51 -2.16
N ALA A 412 -13.01 -5.56 -2.35
CA ALA A 412 -12.38 -6.24 -1.23
C ALA A 412 -11.31 -5.36 -0.59
N THR A 413 -11.01 -5.60 0.68
CA THR A 413 -9.87 -4.97 1.33
C THR A 413 -8.56 -5.48 0.71
N MET A 414 -8.49 -6.78 0.39
CA MET A 414 -7.31 -7.42 -0.19
C MET A 414 -7.67 -8.73 -0.91
N GLY A 415 -6.79 -9.18 -1.82
CA GLY A 415 -6.98 -10.36 -2.67
C GLY A 415 -5.81 -11.33 -2.54
N PHE A 416 -5.86 -12.19 -1.52
CA PHE A 416 -4.70 -12.92 -1.00
C PHE A 416 -4.41 -14.24 -1.71
N PHE A 417 -3.16 -14.40 -2.16
CA PHE A 417 -2.62 -15.65 -2.69
C PHE A 417 -1.57 -16.19 -1.71
N PRO A 418 -1.83 -17.29 -1.00
CA PRO A 418 -0.86 -17.87 -0.08
C PRO A 418 0.46 -18.23 -0.78
N VAL A 419 1.57 -18.16 -0.03
CA VAL A 419 2.90 -18.47 -0.55
C VAL A 419 3.01 -19.96 -0.87
N ASP A 420 3.47 -20.26 -2.08
CA ASP A 420 3.71 -21.61 -2.58
C ASP A 420 5.04 -21.69 -3.35
N HIS A 421 5.27 -22.82 -4.03
CA HIS A 421 6.46 -23.05 -4.84
C HIS A 421 6.62 -22.05 -6.01
N VAL A 422 5.51 -21.56 -6.62
CA VAL A 422 5.56 -20.55 -7.69
C VAL A 422 6.09 -19.23 -7.12
N THR A 423 5.65 -18.85 -5.92
CA THR A 423 6.18 -17.67 -5.22
C THR A 423 7.68 -17.80 -4.95
N LEU A 424 8.15 -18.96 -4.46
CA LEU A 424 9.58 -19.19 -4.22
C LEU A 424 10.41 -19.13 -5.51
N GLN A 425 9.89 -19.68 -6.61
CA GLN A 425 10.54 -19.58 -7.93
C GLN A 425 10.64 -18.13 -8.41
N TYR A 426 9.58 -17.35 -8.23
CA TYR A 426 9.59 -15.93 -8.59
C TYR A 426 10.61 -15.12 -7.77
N LEU A 427 10.75 -15.40 -6.47
CA LEU A 427 11.78 -14.77 -5.64
C LEU A 427 13.19 -15.06 -6.16
N LYS A 428 13.47 -16.30 -6.59
CA LYS A 428 14.76 -16.64 -7.22
C LYS A 428 14.96 -15.91 -8.55
N LEU A 429 13.93 -15.88 -9.40
CA LEU A 429 13.96 -15.21 -10.70
C LEU A 429 14.30 -13.72 -10.57
N THR A 430 13.78 -13.08 -9.52
CA THR A 430 13.99 -11.66 -9.22
C THR A 430 15.24 -11.38 -8.38
N GLY A 431 16.15 -12.35 -8.25
CA GLY A 431 17.49 -12.16 -7.69
C GLY A 431 17.61 -12.32 -6.18
N ARG A 432 16.60 -12.85 -5.47
CA ARG A 432 16.77 -13.20 -4.04
C ARG A 432 17.71 -14.40 -3.92
N SER A 433 18.61 -14.35 -2.93
CA SER A 433 19.58 -15.44 -2.70
C SER A 433 18.89 -16.74 -2.30
N ASP A 434 19.49 -17.88 -2.66
CA ASP A 434 19.00 -19.21 -2.27
C ASP A 434 18.85 -19.35 -0.75
N GLU A 435 19.75 -18.74 0.03
CA GLU A 435 19.65 -18.72 1.49
C GLU A 435 18.41 -17.97 1.98
N THR A 436 18.06 -16.84 1.36
CA THR A 436 16.86 -16.07 1.70
C THR A 436 15.60 -16.87 1.37
N VAL A 437 15.57 -17.50 0.20
CA VAL A 437 14.42 -18.32 -0.24
C VAL A 437 14.26 -19.55 0.65
N ALA A 438 15.34 -20.24 1.01
CA ALA A 438 15.31 -21.37 1.93
C ALA A 438 14.83 -20.97 3.33
N ARG A 439 15.23 -19.79 3.83
CA ARG A 439 14.74 -19.24 5.10
C ARG A 439 13.23 -18.97 5.05
N ILE A 440 12.75 -18.35 3.97
CA ILE A 440 11.33 -18.03 3.76
C ILE A 440 10.51 -19.33 3.77
N GLU A 441 10.92 -20.33 3.00
CA GLU A 441 10.23 -21.62 2.95
C GLU A 441 10.22 -22.31 4.31
N ALA A 442 11.37 -22.39 5.00
CA ALA A 442 11.48 -23.04 6.30
C ALA A 442 10.58 -22.36 7.35
N TYR A 443 10.55 -21.03 7.40
CA TYR A 443 9.70 -20.27 8.31
C TYR A 443 8.21 -20.52 8.02
N LEU A 444 7.79 -20.39 6.76
CA LEU A 444 6.39 -20.53 6.39
C LEU A 444 5.88 -21.96 6.60
N ARG A 445 6.70 -22.97 6.31
CA ARG A 445 6.36 -24.37 6.62
C ARG A 445 6.25 -24.61 8.13
N ALA A 446 7.19 -24.08 8.92
CA ALA A 446 7.15 -24.21 10.38
C ALA A 446 5.90 -23.57 11.01
N ASN A 447 5.40 -22.48 10.42
CA ASN A 447 4.19 -21.79 10.88
C ASN A 447 2.90 -22.19 10.15
N LYS A 448 2.92 -23.26 9.35
CA LYS A 448 1.75 -23.72 8.56
C LYS A 448 1.18 -22.60 7.67
N MET A 449 2.05 -21.73 7.13
CA MET A 449 1.72 -20.61 6.24
C MET A 449 2.18 -20.84 4.78
N PHE A 450 2.61 -22.06 4.44
CA PHE A 450 3.02 -22.46 3.10
C PHE A 450 1.97 -23.38 2.47
N VAL A 451 1.73 -23.25 1.16
CA VAL A 451 0.91 -24.17 0.36
C VAL A 451 1.82 -25.11 -0.43
N ASP A 452 1.70 -26.41 -0.15
CA ASP A 452 2.38 -27.46 -0.90
C ASP A 452 1.36 -28.34 -1.62
N TYR A 453 1.22 -28.19 -2.94
CA TYR A 453 0.22 -28.93 -3.72
C TYR A 453 0.47 -30.44 -3.81
N ASN A 454 1.65 -30.93 -3.37
CA ASN A 454 1.93 -32.36 -3.31
C ASN A 454 1.38 -33.01 -2.02
N GLU A 455 1.03 -32.20 -1.03
CA GLU A 455 0.44 -32.67 0.23
C GLU A 455 -1.09 -32.59 0.18
N PRO A 456 -1.80 -33.47 0.93
CA PRO A 456 -3.25 -33.33 1.10
C PRO A 456 -3.57 -31.95 1.66
N GLN A 457 -4.33 -31.15 0.90
CA GLN A 457 -4.72 -29.83 1.34
C GLN A 457 -5.71 -29.93 2.49
N GLN A 458 -5.36 -29.34 3.63
CA GLN A 458 -6.27 -29.23 4.76
C GLN A 458 -7.43 -28.30 4.40
N GLU A 459 -8.64 -28.73 4.73
CA GLU A 459 -9.84 -27.93 4.52
C GLU A 459 -9.84 -26.71 5.45
N ARG A 460 -9.95 -25.52 4.86
CA ARG A 460 -10.05 -24.24 5.56
C ARG A 460 -11.48 -23.77 5.61
N VAL A 461 -11.82 -23.08 6.69
CA VAL A 461 -13.14 -22.48 6.86
C VAL A 461 -13.09 -21.06 6.32
N TYR A 462 -14.00 -20.75 5.41
CA TYR A 462 -14.22 -19.40 4.88
C TYR A 462 -15.62 -18.92 5.24
N SER A 463 -15.83 -17.61 5.29
CA SER A 463 -17.15 -17.01 5.57
C SER A 463 -18.14 -17.22 4.43
N SER A 464 -17.64 -17.35 3.20
CA SER A 464 -18.43 -17.73 2.03
C SER A 464 -17.50 -18.28 0.93
N TYR A 465 -18.08 -18.99 -0.04
CA TYR A 465 -17.34 -19.70 -1.07
C TYR A 465 -17.79 -19.26 -2.46
N LEU A 466 -16.83 -19.11 -3.37
CA LEU A 466 -17.02 -18.94 -4.81
C LEU A 466 -16.10 -19.90 -5.54
N GLN A 467 -16.47 -20.27 -6.76
CA GLN A 467 -15.65 -21.14 -7.61
C GLN A 467 -15.66 -20.62 -9.05
N LEU A 468 -14.50 -20.71 -9.71
CA LEU A 468 -14.31 -20.47 -11.13
C LEU A 468 -13.50 -21.62 -11.73
N ASP A 469 -14.01 -22.24 -12.79
CA ASP A 469 -13.20 -23.04 -13.69
C ASP A 469 -12.47 -22.10 -14.65
N LEU A 470 -11.14 -22.20 -14.70
CA LEU A 470 -10.31 -21.40 -15.59
C LEU A 470 -10.61 -21.69 -17.08
N ALA A 471 -11.21 -22.83 -17.40
CA ALA A 471 -11.70 -23.12 -18.75
C ALA A 471 -12.89 -22.25 -19.16
N ASP A 472 -13.69 -21.74 -18.21
CA ASP A 472 -14.87 -20.91 -18.50
C ASP A 472 -14.51 -19.45 -18.81
N VAL A 473 -13.22 -19.08 -18.72
CA VAL A 473 -12.76 -17.71 -18.96
C VAL A 473 -12.65 -17.45 -20.45
N GLU A 474 -13.32 -16.40 -20.92
CA GLU A 474 -13.31 -15.99 -22.32
C GLU A 474 -12.60 -14.64 -22.53
N PRO A 475 -12.00 -14.41 -23.72
CA PRO A 475 -11.39 -13.12 -24.05
C PRO A 475 -12.39 -11.96 -23.97
N CYS A 476 -12.06 -10.91 -23.22
CA CYS A 476 -12.98 -9.84 -22.90
C CYS A 476 -12.33 -8.45 -22.75
N ILE A 477 -13.18 -7.43 -22.73
CA ILE A 477 -12.80 -6.05 -22.41
C ILE A 477 -13.83 -5.43 -21.46
N SER A 478 -13.40 -4.47 -20.66
CA SER A 478 -14.23 -3.79 -19.67
C SER A 478 -14.36 -2.30 -20.01
N GLY A 479 -15.60 -1.79 -20.13
CA GLY A 479 -15.83 -0.40 -20.51
C GLY A 479 -17.27 -0.11 -20.96
N PRO A 480 -17.57 1.12 -21.46
CA PRO A 480 -16.65 2.24 -21.66
C PRO A 480 -16.52 3.17 -20.42
N LYS A 481 -17.25 2.95 -19.32
CA LYS A 481 -17.28 3.89 -18.18
C LYS A 481 -16.94 3.30 -16.81
N ARG A 482 -16.93 1.98 -16.66
CA ARG A 482 -16.74 1.32 -15.37
C ARG A 482 -15.95 0.03 -15.54
N CYS A 483 -14.92 -0.17 -14.72
CA CYS A 483 -14.27 -1.46 -14.56
C CYS A 483 -15.25 -2.45 -13.89
N GLY A 484 -15.61 -3.55 -14.55
CA GLY A 484 -16.29 -4.71 -13.96
C GLY A 484 -17.83 -4.74 -14.04
N LEU A 485 -18.47 -3.83 -14.79
CA LEU A 485 -19.94 -3.83 -14.98
C LEU A 485 -20.39 -4.28 -16.37
N PHE A 486 -19.48 -4.26 -17.36
CA PHE A 486 -19.73 -4.70 -18.72
C PHE A 486 -18.49 -5.41 -19.24
N THR A 487 -18.46 -6.73 -19.05
CA THR A 487 -17.52 -7.61 -19.75
C THR A 487 -18.07 -7.80 -21.16
N ILE A 488 -17.43 -7.19 -22.15
CA ILE A 488 -17.78 -7.40 -23.55
C ILE A 488 -16.92 -8.55 -24.04
N ILE A 489 -17.55 -9.71 -24.26
CA ILE A 489 -16.91 -10.88 -24.87
C ILE A 489 -16.51 -10.52 -26.30
N LEU A 490 -15.26 -10.77 -26.68
CA LEU A 490 -14.74 -10.37 -27.99
C LEU A 490 -15.43 -11.08 -29.15
N ILE A 491 -16.00 -12.28 -28.92
CA ILE A 491 -16.74 -13.07 -29.91
C ILE A 491 -18.06 -12.38 -30.31
N ASP A 492 -18.72 -11.69 -29.38
CA ASP A 492 -19.99 -10.98 -29.62
C ASP A 492 -19.83 -9.66 -30.39
N LYS A 493 -18.59 -9.20 -30.65
CA LYS A 493 -18.33 -7.96 -31.40
C LYS A 493 -18.84 -7.97 -32.84
N PHE A 494 -19.11 -9.14 -33.44
CA PHE A 494 -19.76 -9.18 -34.75
C PHE A 494 -21.27 -8.88 -34.71
N TYR A 495 -21.93 -8.99 -33.54
CA TYR A 495 -23.37 -8.79 -33.41
C TYR A 495 -23.78 -7.43 -32.83
N VAL A 496 -22.88 -6.71 -32.14
CA VAL A 496 -23.16 -5.33 -31.67
C VAL A 496 -22.93 -4.30 -32.80
N LYS A 497 -23.47 -4.56 -33.99
CA LYS A 497 -23.75 -3.52 -34.99
C LYS A 497 -25.02 -2.79 -34.51
N HIS A 498 -24.87 -1.68 -33.79
CA HIS A 498 -25.68 -0.45 -34.04
C HIS A 498 -25.50 0.71 -33.05
N SER A 499 -24.71 0.62 -31.97
CA SER A 499 -24.76 1.70 -30.94
C SER A 499 -23.44 2.33 -30.48
N CYS A 500 -22.28 2.04 -31.07
CA CYS A 500 -21.03 2.66 -30.63
C CYS A 500 -20.28 3.40 -31.76
N PHE A 501 -20.48 4.72 -31.80
CA PHE A 501 -19.76 5.69 -32.66
C PHE A 501 -18.23 5.73 -32.39
N VAL A 502 -17.77 5.20 -31.25
CA VAL A 502 -16.37 5.30 -30.78
C VAL A 502 -15.42 4.36 -31.53
N VAL A 503 -15.91 3.20 -31.99
CA VAL A 503 -15.05 2.20 -32.67
C VAL A 503 -14.77 2.57 -34.13
N ARG A 504 -15.71 3.27 -34.78
CA ARG A 504 -15.53 3.71 -36.17
C ARG A 504 -14.43 4.76 -36.30
N TRP A 505 -14.29 5.65 -35.32
CA TRP A 505 -13.21 6.64 -35.29
C TRP A 505 -11.82 6.02 -35.11
N LEU A 506 -11.70 4.95 -34.32
CA LEU A 506 -10.43 4.25 -34.06
C LEU A 506 -9.95 3.39 -35.23
N LEU A 507 -10.87 2.82 -36.00
CA LEU A 507 -10.53 2.02 -37.19
C LEU A 507 -10.28 2.88 -38.43
N ASP A 508 -10.86 4.07 -38.52
CA ASP A 508 -10.67 4.99 -39.65
C ASP A 508 -9.37 5.83 -39.53
N ASN A 509 -8.62 5.73 -38.42
CA ASN A 509 -7.39 6.51 -38.15
C ASN A 509 -6.15 5.64 -37.78
N ILE A 510 -6.19 4.34 -38.05
CA ILE A 510 -5.01 3.46 -38.16
C ILE A 510 -4.79 3.22 -39.65
#